data_AF-A0A9X1R4G2-F1
#
_entry.id   AF-A0A9X1R4G2-F1
#
_cell.length_a   1.000
_cell.length_b   1.000
_cell.length_c   1.000
_cell.angle_alpha   90.00
_cell.angle_beta   90.00
_cell.angle_gamma   90.00
#
_symmetry.space_group_name_H-M   'P 1'
#
loop_
_entity.id
_entity.type
_entity.pdbx_description
1 polymer ?
#
loop_
_entity_poly.entity_id
_entity_poly.type
_entity_poly.pdbx_seq_one_letter_code
_entity_poly.pdbx_strand_id
1 'polypeptide(L)' 'MMFNIGVYDPDAWLAANKSGTPLPGNHSPLFAPVPKPTIQTGITAMTLAVLSAFEQRARGQ' A
#
# COMPACT_ATOMS: atom_id res chain seq x y z
N MET A 1 -10.52 4.08 -10.39
CA MET A 1 -10.18 3.42 -9.11
C MET A 1 -8.66 3.34 -9.06
N MET A 2 -8.01 3.84 -8.00
CA MET A 2 -6.54 3.84 -7.88
C MET A 2 -6.14 2.86 -6.78
N PHE A 3 -5.21 1.95 -7.07
CA PHE A 3 -4.70 0.99 -6.11
C PHE A 3 -3.43 1.54 -5.47
N ASN A 4 -3.55 2.14 -4.28
CA ASN A 4 -2.42 2.76 -3.59
C ASN A 4 -1.60 1.71 -2.84
N ILE A 5 -0.29 1.71 -3.10
CA ILE A 5 0.68 0.86 -2.40
C ILE A 5 1.83 1.73 -1.88
N GLY A 6 2.33 1.40 -0.69
CA GLY A 6 3.39 2.16 -0.06
C GLY A 6 3.46 1.88 1.44
N VAL A 7 4.65 1.61 1.93
CA VAL A 7 4.94 1.50 3.38
C VAL A 7 6.03 2.50 3.71
N TYR A 8 5.79 3.35 4.71
CA TYR A 8 6.85 4.15 5.32
C TYR A 8 7.68 3.27 6.26
N ASP A 9 8.91 3.69 6.49
CA ASP A 9 9.70 3.14 7.57
C ASP A 9 8.92 3.28 8.91
N PRO A 10 8.82 2.22 9.74
CA PRO A 10 8.02 2.26 10.96
C PRO A 10 8.42 3.37 11.92
N ASP A 11 9.72 3.65 12.05
CA ASP A 11 10.20 4.68 12.98
C ASP A 11 9.90 6.08 12.43
N ALA A 12 10.03 6.28 11.11
CA ALA A 12 9.63 7.51 10.44
C ALA A 12 8.12 7.78 10.59
N TRP A 13 7.29 6.74 10.46
CA TRP A 13 5.84 6.83 10.69
C TRP A 13 5.52 7.21 12.14
N LEU A 14 6.14 6.55 13.11
CA LEU A 14 5.92 6.84 14.53
C LEU A 14 6.35 8.26 14.90
N ALA A 15 7.47 8.74 14.37
CA ALA A 15 7.94 10.10 14.58
C ALA A 15 6.99 11.14 13.95
N ALA A 16 6.54 10.91 12.72
CA ALA A 16 5.56 11.76 12.04
C ALA A 16 4.24 11.81 12.83
N ASN A 17 3.73 10.66 13.27
CA ASN A 17 2.49 10.57 14.03
C ASN A 17 2.58 11.24 15.41
N LYS A 18 3.73 11.16 16.09
CA LYS A 18 3.96 11.85 17.38
C LYS A 18 4.08 13.38 17.22
N SER A 19 4.73 13.82 16.16
CA SER A 19 5.02 15.26 15.93
C SER A 19 3.91 15.99 15.17
N GLY A 20 3.01 15.26 14.50
CA GLY A 20 2.05 15.84 13.55
C GLY A 20 2.67 16.24 12.22
N THR A 21 3.94 15.90 11.98
CA THR A 21 4.63 16.21 10.72
C THR A 21 4.03 15.40 9.58
N PRO A 22 3.55 16.03 8.49
CA PRO A 22 3.00 15.30 7.35
C PRO A 22 4.10 14.55 6.59
N LEU A 23 3.80 13.32 6.17
CA LEU A 23 4.67 12.55 5.29
C LEU A 23 4.34 12.80 3.80
N PRO A 24 5.33 12.80 2.89
CA PRO A 24 5.09 13.02 1.47
C PRO A 24 4.30 11.87 0.84
N GLY A 25 3.20 12.15 0.14
CA GLY A 25 2.39 11.13 -0.54
C GLY A 25 2.97 10.61 -1.86
N ASN A 26 2.38 9.56 -2.44
CA ASN A 26 2.89 8.77 -3.56
C ASN A 26 3.18 9.48 -4.90
N HIS A 27 2.77 10.74 -5.06
CA HIS A 27 3.05 11.59 -6.23
C HIS A 27 4.06 12.71 -5.94
N SER A 28 4.62 12.75 -4.73
CA SER A 28 5.70 13.67 -4.37
C SER A 28 7.06 13.12 -4.79
N PRO A 29 8.00 13.96 -5.28
CA PRO A 29 9.39 13.54 -5.48
C PRO A 29 10.11 13.18 -4.17
N LEU A 30 9.52 13.50 -3.02
CA LEU A 30 10.04 13.18 -1.69
C LEU A 30 9.45 11.88 -1.12
N PHE A 31 8.55 11.20 -1.84
CA PHE A 31 8.01 9.93 -1.38
C PHE A 31 9.06 8.83 -1.47
N ALA A 32 9.40 8.26 -0.32
CA ALA A 32 10.40 7.21 -0.18
C ALA A 32 9.81 5.99 0.56
N PRO A 33 9.04 5.13 -0.13
CA PRO A 33 8.52 3.92 0.47
C PRO A 33 9.64 2.89 0.72
N VAL A 34 9.50 2.06 1.75
CA VAL A 34 10.43 0.95 2.01
C VAL A 34 10.27 -0.09 0.89
N PRO A 35 11.31 -0.35 0.06
CA PRO A 35 11.11 -1.04 -1.23
C PRO A 35 10.53 -2.46 -1.10
N LYS A 36 11.19 -3.32 -0.31
CA LYS A 36 10.83 -4.74 -0.20
C LYS A 36 9.40 -4.99 0.30
N PRO A 37 8.97 -4.47 1.48
CA PRO A 37 7.61 -4.70 1.97
C PRO A 37 6.56 -4.03 1.07
N THR A 38 6.87 -2.88 0.47
CA THR A 38 5.93 -2.21 -0.46
C THR A 38 5.62 -3.09 -1.67
N ILE A 39 6.64 -3.65 -2.31
CA ILE A 39 6.46 -4.51 -3.49
C ILE A 39 5.75 -5.81 -3.10
N GLN A 40 6.17 -6.46 -2.03
CA GLN A 40 5.61 -7.75 -1.61
C GLN A 40 4.12 -7.63 -1.22
N THR A 41 3.77 -6.60 -0.45
CA THR A 41 2.38 -6.33 -0.08
C THR A 41 1.54 -5.96 -1.30
N GLY A 42 2.09 -5.13 -2.20
CA GLY A 42 1.41 -4.74 -3.44
C GLY A 42 1.06 -5.96 -4.32
N ILE A 43 2.03 -6.84 -4.56
CA ILE A 43 1.82 -8.09 -5.31
C ILE A 43 0.74 -8.93 -4.64
N THR A 44 0.88 -9.17 -3.32
CA THR A 44 -0.04 -10.03 -2.57
C THR A 44 -1.47 -9.49 -2.66
N ALA A 45 -1.67 -8.21 -2.40
CA ALA A 45 -2.98 -7.60 -2.38
C ALA A 45 -3.62 -7.55 -3.78
N MET A 46 -2.85 -7.27 -4.83
CA MET A 46 -3.35 -7.33 -6.22
C MET A 46 -3.73 -8.74 -6.64
N THR A 47 -2.91 -9.74 -6.31
CA THR A 47 -3.20 -11.15 -6.61
C THR A 47 -4.48 -11.58 -5.89
N LEU A 48 -4.63 -11.26 -4.61
CA LEU A 48 -5.84 -11.58 -3.86
C LEU A 48 -7.07 -10.89 -4.44
N ALA A 49 -6.97 -9.62 -4.86
CA ALA A 49 -8.09 -8.92 -5.48
C ALA A 49 -8.59 -9.64 -6.74
N VAL A 50 -7.69 -10.13 -7.60
CA VAL A 50 -8.05 -10.91 -8.80
C VAL A 50 -8.66 -12.26 -8.43
N LEU A 51 -8.05 -12.99 -7.50
CA LEU A 51 -8.56 -14.30 -7.06
C LEU A 51 -9.96 -14.17 -6.46
N SER A 52 -10.19 -13.15 -5.63
CA SER A 52 -11.51 -12.87 -5.06
C SER A 52 -12.54 -12.51 -6.12
N ALA A 53 -12.16 -11.77 -7.16
CA ALA A 53 -13.07 -11.47 -8.27
C ALA A 53 -13.49 -12.74 -9.04
N PHE A 54 -12.55 -13.65 -9.30
CA PHE A 54 -12.87 -14.93 -9.94
C PHE A 54 -13.71 -15.84 -9.05
N GLU A 55 -13.45 -15.85 -7.75
CA GLU A 55 -14.26 -16.58 -6.79
C GLU A 55 -15.71 -16.07 -6.74
N GLN A 56 -15.90 -14.74 -6.67
CA GLN A 56 -17.23 -14.12 -6.72
C GLN A 56 -17.99 -14.55 -7.97
N ARG A 57 -17.32 -14.46 -9.14
CA ARG A 57 -17.89 -14.90 -10.42
C ARG A 57 -18.27 -16.38 -10.42
N ALA A 58 -17.42 -17.25 -9.88
CA ALA A 58 -17.67 -18.69 -9.78
C ALA A 58 -18.85 -19.01 -8.86
N ARG A 59 -19.10 -18.17 -7.85
CA ARG A 59 -20.26 -18.25 -6.94
C ARG A 59 -21.54 -17.63 -7.52
N GLY A 60 -21.51 -17.13 -8.76
CA GLY A 60 -22.66 -16.53 -9.43
C GLY A 60 -23.02 -15.12 -8.96
N GLN A 61 -22.08 -14.43 -8.30
CA GLN A 61 -22.19 -13.02 -7.94
C GLN A 61 -21.79 -12.12 -9.12
#